data_AF-A0A7C6XY44-F1
#
_entry.id   AF-A0A7C6XY44-F1
#
_cell.length_a   1.000
_cell.length_b   1.000
_cell.length_c   1.000
_cell.angle_alpha   90.00
_cell.angle_beta   90.00
_cell.angle_gamma   90.00
#
_symmetry.space_group_name_H-M   'P 1'
#
loop_
_entity.id
_entity.type
_entity.pdbx_description
1 polymer ?
#
loop_
_entity_poly.entity_id
_entity_poly.type
_entity_poly.pdbx_seq_one_letter_code
_entity_poly.pdbx_strand_id
1 'polypeptide(L)'
;MLDQIIQRIIRIVKFDYPVYREIKNDENATTEALLIVLAASLIGSLGTLFQGGGFGAFLLAVGIAVGGWLLWSWLTMFIGTRMFGGDTQFWPMARILGYAQTPRILGVLSIIPCLGGLVSLAAGIFSLVLGVIGVREALGVPTEKAIITVLIGWVVVFILGVILTLLVLGTAFISVGFSAG
;
A
#
# COMPACT_ATOMS: atom_id res chain seq x y z
N MET A 1 -10.47 -6.97 18.85
CA MET A 1 -9.97 -6.93 17.45
C MET A 1 -9.10 -5.70 17.21
N LEU A 2 -9.63 -4.48 17.35
CA LEU A 2 -8.83 -3.26 17.16
C LEU A 2 -7.59 -3.19 18.08
N ASP A 3 -7.71 -3.61 19.34
CA ASP A 3 -6.56 -3.64 20.26
C ASP A 3 -5.42 -4.53 19.76
N GLN A 4 -5.75 -5.69 19.18
CA GLN A 4 -4.76 -6.61 18.60
C GLN A 4 -4.07 -6.00 17.38
N ILE A 5 -4.84 -5.34 16.51
CA ILE A 5 -4.30 -4.61 15.35
C ILE A 5 -3.34 -3.52 15.80
N ILE A 6 -3.72 -2.71 16.80
CA ILE A 6 -2.89 -1.63 17.35
C ILE A 6 -1.62 -2.18 17.97
N GLN A 7 -1.70 -3.26 18.77
CA GLN A 7 -0.53 -3.90 19.37
C GLN A 7 0.43 -4.45 18.31
N ARG A 8 -0.09 -5.05 17.23
CA ARG A 8 0.71 -5.51 16.08
C ARG A 8 1.37 -4.34 15.36
N ILE A 9 0.63 -3.27 15.08
CA ILE A 9 1.15 -2.04 14.46
C ILE A 9 2.29 -1.44 15.29
N ILE A 10 2.10 -1.27 16.61
CA ILE A 10 3.12 -0.68 17.49
C ILE A 10 4.40 -1.53 17.45
N ARG A 11 4.27 -2.85 17.48
CA ARG A 11 5.40 -3.79 17.37
C ARG A 11 6.10 -3.69 16.02
N ILE A 12 5.34 -3.61 14.92
CA ILE A 12 5.87 -3.40 13.56
C ILE A 12 6.67 -2.09 13.47
N VAL A 13 6.09 -0.98 13.96
CA VAL A 13 6.74 0.34 13.96
C VAL A 13 8.00 0.36 14.83
N LYS A 14 8.04 -0.46 15.89
CA LYS A 14 9.23 -0.68 16.72
C LYS A 14 10.23 -1.69 16.14
N PHE A 15 10.01 -2.18 14.92
CA PHE A 15 10.84 -3.17 14.24
C PHE A 15 10.96 -4.51 14.98
N ASP A 16 9.89 -4.93 15.65
CA ASP A 16 9.83 -6.22 16.35
C ASP A 16 9.63 -7.38 15.35
N TYR A 17 10.72 -8.00 14.90
CA TYR A 17 10.72 -9.04 13.85
C TYR A 17 9.75 -10.22 14.07
N PRO A 18 9.60 -10.80 15.28
CA PRO A 18 8.66 -11.89 15.55
C PRO A 18 7.21 -11.59 15.14
N VAL A 19 6.78 -10.33 15.21
CA VAL A 19 5.38 -9.97 14.90
C VAL A 19 5.01 -10.29 13.45
N TYR A 20 5.97 -10.23 12.52
CA TYR A 20 5.73 -10.58 11.12
C TYR A 20 5.39 -12.05 10.94
N ARG A 21 5.99 -12.95 11.75
CA ARG A 21 5.67 -14.38 11.74
C ARG A 21 4.31 -14.65 12.37
N GLU A 22 3.95 -13.94 13.44
CA GLU A 22 2.60 -14.00 14.01
C GLU A 22 1.54 -13.62 12.96
N ILE A 23 1.75 -12.52 12.23
CA ILE A 23 0.86 -12.04 11.17
C ILE A 23 0.82 -13.01 9.98
N LYS A 24 1.98 -13.60 9.63
CA LYS A 24 2.08 -14.61 8.56
C LYS A 24 1.16 -15.82 8.86
N ASN A 25 1.20 -16.30 10.09
CA ASN A 25 0.55 -17.54 10.53
C ASN A 25 -0.90 -17.35 10.97
N ASP A 26 -1.32 -16.13 11.29
CA ASP A 26 -2.70 -15.83 11.67
C ASP A 26 -3.58 -15.51 10.45
N GLU A 27 -4.56 -16.36 10.17
CA GLU A 27 -5.48 -16.14 9.05
C GLU A 27 -6.42 -14.95 9.26
N ASN A 28 -6.77 -14.63 10.51
CA ASN A 28 -7.61 -13.48 10.85
C ASN A 28 -6.91 -12.16 10.52
N ALA A 29 -5.56 -12.17 10.46
CA ALA A 29 -4.77 -11.01 10.08
C ALA A 29 -5.02 -10.55 8.62
N THR A 30 -5.64 -11.39 7.78
CA THR A 30 -6.07 -10.99 6.43
C THR A 30 -7.12 -9.89 6.49
N THR A 31 -8.13 -10.09 7.31
CA THR A 31 -9.22 -9.14 7.48
C THR A 31 -8.69 -7.85 8.12
N GLU A 32 -7.79 -7.98 9.09
CA GLU A 32 -7.10 -6.83 9.71
C GLU A 32 -6.30 -6.02 8.68
N ALA A 33 -5.48 -6.68 7.86
CA ALA A 33 -4.71 -6.04 6.80
C ALA A 33 -5.61 -5.34 5.77
N LEU A 34 -6.72 -5.97 5.40
CA LEU A 34 -7.71 -5.38 4.49
C LEU A 34 -8.33 -4.11 5.09
N LEU A 35 -8.66 -4.10 6.38
CA LEU A 35 -9.18 -2.91 7.07
C LEU A 35 -8.16 -1.78 7.09
N ILE A 36 -6.89 -2.08 7.35
CA ILE A 36 -5.79 -1.09 7.32
C ILE A 36 -5.66 -0.49 5.92
N VAL A 37 -5.65 -1.33 4.88
CA VAL A 37 -5.52 -0.89 3.49
C VAL A 37 -6.74 -0.08 3.06
N LEU A 38 -7.95 -0.49 3.45
CA LEU A 38 -9.16 0.29 3.19
C LEU A 38 -9.10 1.66 3.86
N ALA A 39 -8.71 1.73 5.13
CA ALA A 39 -8.54 3.00 5.84
C ALA A 39 -7.52 3.90 5.13
N ALA A 40 -6.34 3.36 4.81
CA ALA A 40 -5.30 4.10 4.09
C ALA A 40 -5.76 4.55 2.70
N SER A 41 -6.52 3.73 1.99
CA SER A 41 -7.05 4.01 0.65
C SER A 41 -8.11 5.10 0.69
N LEU A 42 -9.03 5.06 1.66
CA LEU A 42 -10.04 6.09 1.86
C LEU A 42 -9.39 7.43 2.14
N ILE A 43 -8.44 7.47 3.08
CA ILE A 43 -7.69 8.67 3.46
C ILE A 43 -6.90 9.22 2.27
N GLY A 44 -6.15 8.37 1.58
CA GLY A 44 -5.35 8.77 0.42
C GLY A 44 -6.20 9.23 -0.76
N SER A 45 -7.43 8.74 -0.88
CA SER A 45 -8.36 9.10 -1.96
C SER A 45 -9.19 10.34 -1.64
N LEU A 46 -9.20 10.87 -0.40
CA LEU A 46 -9.95 12.09 -0.08
C LEU A 46 -9.56 13.27 -0.98
N GLY A 47 -8.30 13.35 -1.42
CA GLY A 47 -7.84 14.36 -2.36
C GLY A 47 -8.64 14.42 -3.66
N THR A 48 -9.21 13.30 -4.13
CA THR A 48 -10.01 13.27 -5.37
C THR A 48 -11.36 13.97 -5.20
N LEU A 49 -11.92 14.00 -3.99
CA LEU A 49 -13.14 14.73 -3.69
C LEU A 49 -12.88 16.25 -3.70
N PHE A 50 -11.78 16.68 -3.10
CA PHE A 50 -11.39 18.11 -3.07
C PHE A 50 -10.99 18.66 -4.43
N GLN A 51 -10.52 17.80 -5.34
CA GLN A 51 -10.15 18.17 -6.72
C GLN A 51 -11.33 18.11 -7.71
N GLY A 52 -12.56 17.91 -7.23
CA GLY A 52 -13.78 17.96 -8.06
C GLY A 52 -14.11 16.69 -8.84
N GLY A 53 -13.48 15.55 -8.54
CA GLY A 53 -13.72 14.28 -9.25
C GLY A 53 -15.08 13.61 -8.95
N GLY A 54 -15.83 14.10 -7.95
CA GLY A 54 -17.11 13.52 -7.53
C GLY A 54 -16.99 12.14 -6.84
N PHE A 55 -18.13 11.60 -6.39
CA PHE A 55 -18.16 10.36 -5.62
C PHE A 55 -17.73 9.12 -6.43
N GLY A 56 -18.01 9.10 -7.74
CA GLY A 56 -17.60 8.01 -8.63
C GLY A 56 -16.08 7.89 -8.76
N ALA A 57 -15.37 9.01 -8.93
CA ALA A 57 -13.90 9.00 -8.99
C ALA A 57 -13.27 8.61 -7.64
N PHE A 58 -13.90 9.01 -6.53
CA PHE A 58 -13.47 8.60 -5.20
C PHE A 58 -13.55 7.08 -5.02
N LEU A 59 -14.68 6.44 -5.36
CA LEU A 59 -14.81 4.98 -5.26
C LEU A 59 -13.82 4.26 -6.19
N LEU A 60 -13.60 4.79 -7.40
CA LEU A 60 -12.62 4.24 -8.33
C LEU A 60 -11.20 4.32 -7.76
N ALA A 61 -10.82 5.45 -7.16
CA ALA A 61 -9.51 5.64 -6.54
C ALA A 61 -9.28 4.67 -5.37
N VAL A 62 -10.29 4.45 -4.53
CA VAL A 62 -10.24 3.45 -3.45
C VAL A 62 -10.05 2.05 -4.02
N GLY A 63 -10.82 1.69 -5.06
CA GLY A 63 -10.69 0.39 -5.73
C GLY A 63 -9.30 0.17 -6.35
N ILE A 64 -8.74 1.19 -7.00
CA ILE A 64 -7.38 1.16 -7.55
C ILE A 64 -6.34 0.99 -6.44
N ALA A 65 -6.49 1.68 -5.30
CA ALA A 65 -5.55 1.57 -4.19
C ALA A 65 -5.55 0.16 -3.57
N VAL A 66 -6.73 -0.43 -3.36
CA VAL A 66 -6.86 -1.82 -2.87
C VAL A 66 -6.31 -2.81 -3.89
N GLY A 67 -6.64 -2.64 -5.18
CA GLY A 67 -6.11 -3.47 -6.27
C GLY A 67 -4.59 -3.35 -6.39
N GLY A 68 -4.04 -2.15 -6.21
CA GLY A 68 -2.61 -1.88 -6.19
C GLY A 68 -1.90 -2.59 -5.04
N TRP A 69 -2.51 -2.67 -3.85
CA TRP A 69 -1.96 -3.48 -2.75
C TRP A 69 -1.95 -4.98 -3.08
N LEU A 70 -3.02 -5.53 -3.65
CA LEU A 70 -3.06 -6.94 -4.04
C LEU A 70 -2.04 -7.24 -5.15
N LEU A 71 -1.95 -6.36 -6.14
CA LEU A 71 -0.97 -6.47 -7.23
C LEU A 71 0.45 -6.38 -6.69
N TRP A 72 0.73 -5.44 -5.79
CA TRP A 72 2.04 -5.32 -5.15
C TRP A 72 2.40 -6.58 -4.37
N SER A 73 1.44 -7.15 -3.65
CA SER A 73 1.64 -8.37 -2.87
C SER A 73 1.91 -9.58 -3.75
N TRP A 74 1.18 -9.69 -4.85
CA TRP A 74 1.41 -10.73 -5.85
C TRP A 74 2.76 -10.59 -6.53
N LEU A 75 3.13 -9.38 -6.99
CA LEU A 75 4.41 -9.11 -7.62
C LEU A 75 5.58 -9.39 -6.68
N THR A 76 5.48 -8.93 -5.43
CA THR A 76 6.53 -9.12 -4.42
C THR A 76 6.71 -10.60 -4.10
N MET A 77 5.62 -11.37 -3.98
CA MET A 77 5.69 -12.82 -3.81
C MET A 77 6.28 -13.50 -5.05
N PHE A 78 5.82 -13.14 -6.25
CA PHE A 78 6.30 -13.73 -7.50
C PHE A 78 7.79 -13.47 -7.74
N ILE A 79 8.24 -12.22 -7.60
CA ILE A 79 9.63 -11.82 -7.75
C ILE A 79 10.48 -12.50 -6.67
N GLY A 80 10.04 -12.45 -5.41
CA GLY A 80 10.77 -13.02 -4.27
C GLY A 80 10.96 -14.53 -4.35
N THR A 81 9.92 -15.25 -4.76
CA THR A 81 9.95 -16.71 -4.89
C THR A 81 10.72 -17.15 -6.13
N ARG A 82 10.48 -16.51 -7.29
CA ARG A 82 11.09 -16.92 -8.57
C ARG A 82 12.53 -16.46 -8.73
N MET A 83 12.88 -15.25 -8.31
CA MET A 83 14.23 -14.71 -8.52
C MET A 83 15.17 -15.03 -7.35
N PHE A 84 14.64 -15.15 -6.13
CA PHE A 84 15.46 -15.26 -4.92
C PHE A 84 15.24 -16.53 -4.12
N GLY A 85 14.35 -17.42 -4.56
CA GLY A 85 14.12 -18.73 -3.94
C GLY A 85 13.45 -18.69 -2.57
N GLY A 86 12.79 -17.58 -2.23
CA GLY A 86 12.02 -17.49 -0.99
C GLY A 86 10.76 -18.38 -1.03
N ASP A 87 10.23 -18.72 0.14
CA ASP A 87 9.01 -19.54 0.27
C ASP A 87 7.92 -18.78 1.03
N THR A 88 6.91 -18.34 0.28
CA THR A 88 5.72 -17.70 0.84
C THR A 88 4.52 -17.87 -0.09
N GLN A 89 3.34 -17.93 0.51
CA GLN A 89 2.07 -17.96 -0.22
C GLN A 89 1.55 -16.53 -0.43
N PHE A 90 0.57 -16.36 -1.32
CA PHE A 90 0.00 -15.06 -1.65
C PHE A 90 -0.61 -14.33 -0.44
N TRP A 91 -1.50 -15.00 0.32
CA TRP A 91 -2.22 -14.39 1.44
C TRP A 91 -1.32 -13.96 2.60
N PRO A 92 -0.36 -14.77 3.08
CA PRO A 92 0.59 -14.33 4.09
C PRO A 92 1.43 -13.12 3.67
N MET A 93 1.84 -13.04 2.40
CA MET A 93 2.52 -11.87 1.85
C MET A 93 1.61 -10.64 1.86
N ALA A 94 0.37 -10.78 1.38
CA ALA A 94 -0.60 -9.70 1.35
C ALA A 94 -0.89 -9.13 2.75
N ARG A 95 -1.03 -9.99 3.76
CA ARG A 95 -1.21 -9.59 5.17
C ARG A 95 -0.07 -8.70 5.64
N ILE A 96 1.17 -9.15 5.46
CA ILE A 96 2.37 -8.44 5.90
C ILE A 96 2.48 -7.08 5.20
N LEU A 97 2.28 -7.04 3.89
CA LEU A 97 2.34 -5.80 3.12
C LEU A 97 1.16 -4.85 3.39
N GLY A 98 -0.01 -5.39 3.77
CA GLY A 98 -1.15 -4.59 4.20
C GLY A 98 -0.88 -3.91 5.54
N TYR A 99 -0.28 -4.62 6.48
CA TYR A 99 0.24 -4.03 7.72
C TYR A 99 1.36 -3.01 7.48
N ALA A 100 2.20 -3.21 6.45
CA ALA A 100 3.21 -2.23 6.06
C ALA A 100 2.59 -0.92 5.54
N GLN A 101 1.31 -0.89 5.15
CA GLN A 101 0.61 0.33 4.72
C GLN A 101 0.12 1.20 5.88
N THR A 102 0.21 0.73 7.14
CA THR A 102 -0.24 1.49 8.31
C THR A 102 0.29 2.93 8.37
N PRO A 103 1.57 3.23 8.09
CA PRO A 103 2.06 4.60 8.12
C PRO A 103 1.29 5.53 7.20
N ARG A 104 0.73 5.03 6.09
CA ARG A 104 -0.04 5.83 5.14
C ARG A 104 -1.37 6.32 5.71
N ILE A 105 -1.88 5.71 6.78
CA ILE A 105 -3.02 6.22 7.54
C ILE A 105 -2.68 7.57 8.19
N LEU A 106 -1.42 7.78 8.59
CA LEU A 106 -0.95 9.09 9.08
C LEU A 106 -1.02 10.18 8.01
N GLY A 107 -1.26 9.81 6.75
CA GLY A 107 -1.65 10.72 5.69
C GLY A 107 -2.89 11.57 6.01
N VAL A 108 -3.73 11.22 6.99
CA VAL A 108 -4.78 12.12 7.51
C VAL A 108 -4.21 13.45 7.99
N LEU A 109 -3.01 13.46 8.56
CA LEU A 109 -2.35 14.69 9.02
C LEU A 109 -1.95 15.62 7.85
N SER A 110 -2.11 15.16 6.60
CA SER A 110 -1.86 15.98 5.42
C SER A 110 -2.86 17.10 5.18
N ILE A 111 -3.91 17.18 5.99
CA ILE A 111 -4.84 18.32 6.03
C ILE A 111 -4.12 19.64 6.34
N ILE A 112 -2.95 19.59 7.02
CA ILE A 112 -2.16 20.80 7.30
C ILE A 112 -1.45 21.26 6.00
N PRO A 113 -1.76 22.46 5.47
CA PRO A 113 -1.07 23.01 4.31
C PRO A 113 0.44 23.07 4.57
N CYS A 114 1.26 22.71 3.57
CA CYS A 114 2.73 22.62 3.61
C CYS A 114 3.33 21.38 4.33
N LEU A 115 2.79 20.94 5.47
CA LEU A 115 3.31 19.73 6.15
C LEU A 115 2.78 18.43 5.54
N GLY A 116 1.63 18.47 4.88
CA GLY A 116 0.99 17.25 4.38
C GLY A 116 1.72 16.52 3.26
N GLY A 117 2.40 17.24 2.37
CA GLY A 117 3.24 16.63 1.34
C GLY A 117 4.45 15.89 1.96
N LEU A 118 5.11 16.52 2.94
CA LEU A 118 6.26 15.94 3.63
C LEU A 118 5.87 14.72 4.48
N VAL A 119 4.76 14.82 5.23
CA VAL A 119 4.27 13.71 6.06
C VAL A 119 3.82 12.53 5.21
N SER A 120 3.13 12.77 4.09
CA SER A 120 2.72 11.68 3.19
C SER A 120 3.91 11.00 2.52
N LEU A 121 4.94 11.75 2.13
CA LEU A 121 6.18 11.21 1.59
C LEU A 121 6.97 10.41 2.64
N ALA A 122 7.11 10.94 3.86
CA ALA A 122 7.73 10.24 4.98
C ALA A 122 6.98 8.94 5.32
N ALA A 123 5.65 8.99 5.36
CA ALA A 123 4.80 7.81 5.56
C ALA A 123 4.95 6.78 4.43
N GLY A 124 5.08 7.23 3.18
CA GLY A 124 5.34 6.36 2.03
C GLY A 124 6.69 5.66 2.13
N ILE A 125 7.76 6.40 2.44
CA ILE A 125 9.10 5.83 2.65
C ILE A 125 9.09 4.86 3.84
N PHE A 126 8.46 5.23 4.95
CA PHE A 126 8.40 4.37 6.12
C PHE A 126 7.61 3.09 5.85
N SER A 127 6.53 3.18 5.07
CA SER A 127 5.78 2.02 4.57
C SER A 127 6.66 1.08 3.74
N LEU A 128 7.55 1.61 2.88
CA LEU A 128 8.52 0.81 2.14
C LEU A 128 9.51 0.11 3.07
N VAL A 129 10.06 0.81 4.07
CA VAL A 129 10.99 0.21 5.05
C VAL A 129 10.33 -0.95 5.79
N LEU A 130 9.10 -0.77 6.26
CA LEU A 130 8.33 -1.83 6.91
C LEU A 130 8.02 -2.98 5.94
N GLY A 131 7.77 -2.66 4.67
CA GLY A 131 7.58 -3.64 3.60
C GLY A 131 8.83 -4.49 3.37
N VAL A 132 10.01 -3.89 3.30
CA VAL A 132 11.30 -4.61 3.15
C VAL A 132 11.51 -5.60 4.29
N ILE A 133 11.32 -5.15 5.53
CA ILE A 133 11.52 -5.99 6.71
C ILE A 133 10.50 -7.13 6.73
N GLY A 134 9.24 -6.80 6.46
CA GLY A 134 8.18 -7.80 6.39
C GLY A 134 8.43 -8.84 5.30
N VAL A 135 8.88 -8.43 4.12
CA VAL A 135 9.18 -9.32 2.99
C VAL A 135 10.38 -10.21 3.26
N ARG A 136 11.41 -9.67 3.91
CA ARG A 136 12.55 -10.45 4.40
C ARG A 136 12.09 -11.58 5.32
N GLU A 137 11.26 -11.27 6.32
CA GLU A 137 10.73 -12.28 7.25
C GLU A 137 9.72 -13.23 6.58
N ALA A 138 8.94 -12.73 5.62
CA ALA A 138 7.95 -13.53 4.90
C ALA A 138 8.60 -14.58 4.00
N LEU A 139 9.60 -14.18 3.22
CA LEU A 139 10.28 -15.02 2.22
C LEU A 139 11.47 -15.79 2.81
N GLY A 140 12.02 -15.36 3.95
CA GLY A 140 13.25 -15.93 4.51
C GLY A 140 14.51 -15.59 3.71
N VAL A 141 14.49 -14.51 2.94
CA VAL A 141 15.63 -14.06 2.10
C VAL A 141 16.49 -13.02 2.83
N PRO A 142 17.78 -12.84 2.47
CA PRO A 142 18.60 -11.76 3.00
C PRO A 142 18.04 -10.38 2.65
N THR A 143 18.37 -9.38 3.48
CA THR A 143 17.84 -8.01 3.39
C THR A 143 18.09 -7.39 2.01
N GLU A 144 19.24 -7.61 1.37
CA GLU A 144 19.52 -7.02 0.06
C GLU A 144 18.53 -7.49 -1.01
N LYS A 145 18.21 -8.79 -1.01
CA LYS A 145 17.25 -9.39 -1.95
C LYS A 145 15.82 -8.93 -1.64
N ALA A 146 15.48 -8.79 -0.36
CA ALA A 146 14.18 -8.24 0.05
C ALA A 146 14.00 -6.78 -0.43
N ILE A 147 15.02 -5.94 -0.30
CA ILE A 147 15.01 -4.56 -0.80
C ILE A 147 14.71 -4.52 -2.30
N ILE A 148 15.46 -5.30 -3.10
CA ILE A 148 15.28 -5.35 -4.54
C ILE A 148 13.86 -5.81 -4.90
N THR A 149 13.36 -6.85 -4.24
CA THR A 149 12.02 -7.41 -4.48
C THR A 149 10.93 -6.36 -4.23
N VAL A 150 11.00 -5.69 -3.08
CA VAL A 150 10.02 -4.67 -2.67
C VAL A 150 10.05 -3.46 -3.58
N LEU A 151 11.24 -2.98 -3.93
CA LEU A 151 11.40 -1.84 -4.82
C LEU A 151 10.85 -2.12 -6.21
N ILE A 152 11.16 -3.27 -6.81
CA ILE A 152 10.64 -3.62 -8.15
C ILE A 152 9.11 -3.69 -8.10
N GLY A 153 8.54 -4.40 -7.13
CA GLY A 153 7.09 -4.50 -6.98
C GLY A 153 6.44 -3.13 -6.80
N TRP A 154 7.04 -2.26 -5.99
CA TRP A 154 6.51 -0.93 -5.73
C TRP A 154 6.59 -0.03 -6.95
N VAL A 155 7.72 -0.02 -7.67
CA VAL A 155 7.91 0.77 -8.89
C VAL A 155 6.89 0.38 -9.96
N VAL A 156 6.63 -0.91 -10.14
CA VAL A 156 5.62 -1.37 -11.11
C VAL A 156 4.22 -0.84 -10.75
N VAL A 157 3.81 -0.96 -9.48
CA VAL A 157 2.51 -0.44 -9.03
C VAL A 157 2.45 1.08 -9.10
N PHE A 158 3.56 1.77 -8.82
CA PHE A 158 3.66 3.23 -8.94
C PHE A 158 3.48 3.68 -10.40
N ILE A 159 4.19 3.06 -11.34
CA ILE A 159 4.07 3.37 -12.78
C ILE A 159 2.64 3.11 -13.27
N LEU A 160 2.03 1.97 -12.91
CA LEU A 160 0.65 1.67 -13.26
C LEU A 160 -0.32 2.69 -12.67
N GLY A 161 -0.11 3.10 -11.42
CA GLY A 161 -0.89 4.16 -10.78
C GLY A 161 -0.81 5.47 -11.54
N VAL A 162 0.40 5.91 -11.91
CA VAL A 162 0.62 7.14 -12.69
C VAL A 162 -0.06 7.05 -14.07
N ILE A 163 0.09 5.93 -14.79
CA ILE A 163 -0.55 5.74 -16.10
C ILE A 163 -2.08 5.81 -15.98
N LEU A 164 -2.66 5.15 -14.98
CA LEU A 164 -4.11 5.17 -14.75
C LEU A 164 -4.59 6.58 -14.42
N THR A 165 -3.88 7.31 -13.55
CA THR A 165 -4.21 8.70 -13.23
C THR A 165 -4.12 9.59 -14.47
N LEU A 166 -3.08 9.45 -15.29
CA LEU A 166 -2.93 10.22 -16.53
C LEU A 166 -4.01 9.89 -17.57
N LEU A 167 -4.42 8.63 -17.69
CA LEU A 167 -5.54 8.23 -18.56
C LEU A 167 -6.86 8.84 -18.10
N VAL A 168 -7.14 8.82 -16.80
CA VAL A 168 -8.37 9.39 -16.21
C VAL A 168 -8.39 10.92 -16.33
N LEU A 169 -7.26 11.59 -16.11
CA LEU A 169 -7.15 13.03 -16.34
C LEU A 169 -7.25 13.36 -17.84
N GLY A 170 -6.65 12.55 -18.71
CA GLY A 170 -6.71 12.70 -20.17
C GLY A 170 -8.14 12.59 -20.72
N THR A 171 -8.97 11.69 -20.19
CA THR A 171 -10.39 11.59 -20.58
C THR A 171 -11.22 12.76 -20.05
N ALA A 172 -10.87 13.34 -18.90
CA ALA A 172 -11.52 14.54 -18.38
C ALA A 172 -11.28 15.78 -19.26
N PHE A 173 -10.12 15.91 -19.92
CA PHE A 173 -9.89 16.97 -20.91
C PHE A 173 -10.71 16.76 -22.20
N ILE A 174 -10.90 15.51 -22.64
CA ILE A 174 -11.68 15.19 -23.84
C ILE A 174 -13.19 15.43 -23.60
N SER A 175 -13.72 15.13 -22.41
CA SER A 175 -15.14 15.33 -22.09
C SER A 175 -15.54 16.81 -21.97
N VAL A 176 -14.66 17.67 -21.45
CA VAL A 176 -14.87 19.13 -21.44
C VAL A 176 -14.86 19.70 -22.86
N GLY A 177 -14.01 19.16 -23.75
CA GLY A 177 -13.99 19.53 -25.17
C GLY A 177 -15.28 19.20 -25.93
N PHE A 178 -16.01 18.16 -25.51
CA PHE A 178 -17.29 17.76 -26.12
C PHE A 178 -18.51 18.50 -25.55
N SER A 179 -18.42 19.06 -24.34
CA SER A 179 -19.49 19.87 -23.73
C SER A 179 -19.50 21.33 -24.19
N ALA A 180 -18.46 21.77 -24.89
CA ALA A 180 -18.30 23.14 -25.41
C ALA A 180 -18.55 23.25 -26.93
N GLY A 181 -19.05 22.18 -27.57
CA GLY A 181 -19.38 22.11 -29.00
C GLY A 181 -20.88 22.06 -29.25
#